data_AF-A0AAE1FVF0-F1
#
_entry.id   AF-A0AAE1FVF0-F1
#
_cell.length_a   1.000
_cell.length_b   1.000
_cell.length_c   1.000
_cell.angle_alpha   90.00
_cell.angle_beta   90.00
_cell.angle_gamma   90.00
#
_symmetry.space_group_name_H-M   'P 1'
#
loop_
_entity.id
_entity.type
_entity.pdbx_description
1 polymer ?
#
loop_
_entity_poly.entity_id
_entity_poly.type
_entity_poly.pdbx_seq_one_letter_code
_entity_poly.pdbx_strand_id
1 'polypeptide(L)'
;MEQHTLEPELPLPPYPEPGVSSYEELSYDYPPPPSPYQEPSEEYSSPSSPNNHNYPPPPSPYQEPSEEYSSPSSTNNHCRIISAYRGNVKLVFGPHLFTKDKQKKEQVYWKCMNRDCSSRVCTINGNVIKGHNSPHNHPPVHGQTEVDVMLSAMKERAATTAEPISHIVNTFFAQVEVGWAHLVPTVDAVKRTLHRVRQRACVRELAPFRSTVSGDPFLRYEEEGMVIF
;
A
#
# COMPACT_ATOMS: atom_id res chain seq x y z
N MET A 1 53.34 15.49 16.74
CA MET A 1 52.74 16.65 17.40
C MET A 1 51.79 17.28 16.40
N GLU A 2 50.59 16.73 16.26
CA GLU A 2 49.57 17.27 15.35
C GLU A 2 48.55 18.03 16.18
N GLN A 3 48.37 19.29 15.83
CA GLN A 3 47.52 20.24 16.55
C GLN A 3 46.07 20.04 16.09
N HIS A 4 45.21 19.65 17.02
CA HIS A 4 43.77 19.63 16.85
C HIS A 4 43.24 21.06 16.76
N THR A 5 42.77 21.48 15.58
CA THR A 5 41.95 22.68 15.42
C THR A 5 40.56 22.42 16.00
N LEU A 6 40.24 23.08 17.10
CA LEU A 6 38.90 23.11 17.70
C LEU A 6 38.02 24.08 16.89
N GLU A 7 36.90 23.57 16.41
CA GLU A 7 35.86 24.35 15.72
C GLU A 7 35.12 25.23 16.76
N PRO A 8 34.87 26.53 16.47
CA PRO A 8 34.23 27.42 17.43
C PRO A 8 32.72 27.17 17.49
N GLU A 9 32.21 26.81 18.68
CA GLU A 9 30.78 26.76 18.96
C GLU A 9 30.14 28.15 18.77
N LEU A 10 29.20 28.24 17.83
CA LEU A 10 28.36 29.42 17.66
C LEU A 10 27.32 29.47 18.80
N PRO A 11 27.11 30.63 19.44
CA PRO A 11 26.14 30.77 20.52
C PRO A 11 24.71 30.61 19.98
N LEU A 12 23.96 29.72 20.61
CA LEU A 12 22.54 29.51 20.30
C LEU A 12 21.72 30.77 20.63
N PRO A 13 20.72 31.12 19.81
CA PRO A 13 19.82 32.24 20.10
C PRO A 13 18.99 31.95 21.36
N PRO A 14 18.65 32.98 22.15
CA PRO A 14 17.84 32.80 23.35
C PRO A 14 16.45 32.28 23.00
N TYR A 15 16.03 31.23 23.69
CA TYR A 15 14.67 30.71 23.61
C TYR A 15 13.66 31.76 24.12
N PRO A 16 12.54 31.99 23.43
CA PRO A 16 11.50 32.88 23.93
C PRO A 16 10.86 32.29 25.19
N GLU A 17 10.74 33.11 26.24
CA GLU A 17 10.13 32.70 27.50
C GLU A 17 8.64 32.37 27.34
N PRO A 18 8.14 31.31 28.00
CA PRO A 18 6.73 30.96 27.97
C PRO A 18 5.97 31.82 28.98
N GLY A 19 5.39 32.93 28.53
CA GLY A 19 4.75 33.81 29.52
C GLY A 19 4.02 35.06 29.05
N VAL A 20 3.45 35.13 27.85
CA VAL A 20 2.38 36.10 27.54
C VAL A 20 1.70 35.70 26.22
N SER A 21 0.55 35.04 26.31
CA SER A 21 -0.41 34.96 25.21
C SER A 21 -1.59 35.84 25.58
N SER A 22 -1.42 37.15 25.44
CA SER A 22 -2.52 38.12 25.43
C SER A 22 -3.26 37.97 24.10
N TYR A 23 -4.24 37.08 24.06
CA TYR A 23 -5.29 37.11 23.06
C TYR A 23 -6.17 38.33 23.35
N GLU A 24 -5.67 39.50 22.95
CA GLU A 24 -6.52 40.67 22.79
C GLU A 24 -7.43 40.45 21.58
N GLU A 25 -8.70 40.78 21.81
CA GLU A 25 -9.84 40.61 20.93
C GLU A 25 -9.61 41.21 19.54
N LEU A 26 -9.50 40.34 18.53
CA LEU A 26 -9.87 40.73 17.17
C LEU A 26 -11.39 40.63 17.08
N SER A 27 -12.07 41.75 17.32
CA SER A 27 -13.49 41.94 17.01
C SER A 27 -13.69 41.85 15.50
N TYR A 28 -13.91 40.65 15.00
CA TYR A 28 -14.33 40.46 13.62
C TYR A 28 -15.78 40.92 13.48
N ASP A 29 -15.98 42.07 12.84
CA ASP A 29 -17.27 42.52 12.30
C ASP A 29 -17.74 41.49 11.26
N TYR A 30 -18.41 40.43 11.72
CA TYR A 30 -19.13 39.52 10.83
C TYR A 30 -20.41 40.24 10.38
N PRO A 31 -20.60 40.48 9.07
CA PRO A 31 -21.88 40.97 8.59
C PRO A 31 -22.98 39.94 8.92
N PRO A 32 -24.19 40.40 9.26
CA PRO A 32 -25.28 39.49 9.58
C PRO A 32 -25.59 38.58 8.38
N PRO A 33 -25.97 37.32 8.61
CA PRO A 33 -26.30 36.40 7.53
C PRO A 33 -27.48 36.94 6.72
N PRO A 34 -27.48 36.75 5.39
CA PRO A 34 -28.61 37.16 4.55
C PRO A 34 -29.89 36.44 4.97
N SER A 35 -30.97 37.22 5.06
CA SER A 35 -32.32 36.84 5.46
C SER A 35 -32.82 35.57 4.74
N PRO A 36 -33.65 34.74 5.41
CA PRO A 36 -34.24 33.55 4.81
C PRO A 36 -35.02 33.89 3.54
N TYR A 37 -34.78 33.08 2.51
CA TYR A 37 -35.43 33.11 1.20
C TYR A 37 -36.95 33.30 1.35
N GLN A 38 -37.49 34.38 0.78
CA GLN A 38 -38.91 34.47 0.49
C GLN A 38 -39.17 33.66 -0.78
N GLU A 39 -39.97 32.58 -0.65
CA GLU A 39 -40.49 31.85 -1.80
C GLU A 39 -41.36 32.79 -2.67
N PRO A 40 -41.09 32.89 -3.99
CA PRO A 40 -42.04 33.48 -4.91
C PRO A 40 -43.26 32.56 -5.04
N SER A 41 -44.43 33.06 -4.66
CA SER A 41 -45.72 32.44 -4.94
C SER A 41 -46.04 32.63 -6.42
N GLU A 42 -45.60 31.69 -7.26
CA GLU A 42 -46.09 31.63 -8.63
C GLU A 42 -47.46 30.94 -8.65
N GLU A 43 -48.50 31.75 -8.84
CA GLU A 43 -49.83 31.33 -9.22
C GLU A 43 -49.75 30.51 -10.52
N TYR A 44 -49.86 29.18 -10.41
CA TYR A 44 -50.00 28.29 -11.55
C TYR A 44 -51.35 28.51 -12.23
N SER A 45 -51.40 29.46 -13.16
CA SER A 45 -52.49 29.54 -14.14
C SER A 45 -52.32 28.42 -15.16
N SER A 46 -53.20 27.41 -15.11
CA SER A 46 -53.23 26.30 -16.07
C SER A 46 -53.73 26.76 -17.44
N PRO A 47 -52.97 26.61 -18.54
CA PRO A 47 -53.50 26.86 -19.87
C PRO A 47 -54.29 25.67 -20.40
N SER A 48 -55.44 25.98 -20.99
CA SER A 48 -56.39 25.09 -21.61
C SER A 48 -55.83 24.44 -22.89
N SER A 49 -56.04 23.13 -23.06
CA SER A 49 -55.75 22.42 -24.31
C SER A 49 -56.61 22.91 -25.48
N PRO A 50 -56.02 23.02 -26.69
CA PRO A 50 -56.71 22.70 -27.91
C PRO A 50 -56.07 21.48 -28.60
N ASN A 51 -56.96 20.68 -29.16
CA ASN A 51 -56.72 19.35 -29.70
C ASN A 51 -56.27 19.43 -31.19
N ASN A 52 -55.32 18.57 -31.54
CA ASN A 52 -55.18 17.87 -32.84
C ASN A 52 -54.56 18.60 -34.06
N HIS A 53 -53.27 18.36 -34.33
CA HIS A 53 -52.81 17.47 -35.42
C HIS A 53 -51.28 17.54 -35.66
N ASN A 54 -50.70 16.35 -35.86
CA ASN A 54 -49.35 16.06 -36.36
C ASN A 54 -48.14 16.55 -35.52
N TYR A 55 -47.96 15.93 -34.36
CA TYR A 55 -46.61 15.73 -33.83
C TYR A 55 -46.16 14.29 -34.10
N PRO A 56 -44.97 14.05 -34.68
CA PRO A 56 -44.40 12.72 -34.70
C PRO A 56 -44.29 12.21 -33.26
N PRO A 57 -44.49 10.90 -33.01
CA PRO A 57 -44.40 10.37 -31.66
C PRO A 57 -43.03 10.76 -31.06
N PRO A 58 -42.99 11.21 -29.79
CA PRO A 58 -41.72 11.49 -29.14
C PRO A 58 -40.85 10.22 -29.21
N PRO A 59 -39.55 10.33 -29.53
CA PRO A 59 -38.68 9.17 -29.50
C PRO A 59 -38.74 8.57 -28.09
N SER A 60 -39.13 7.29 -28.03
CA SER A 60 -39.24 6.52 -26.78
C SER A 60 -38.02 6.78 -25.88
N PRO A 61 -38.17 7.29 -24.64
CA PRO A 61 -37.00 7.70 -23.85
C PRO A 61 -36.22 6.52 -23.27
N TYR A 62 -36.68 5.28 -23.44
CA TYR A 62 -36.01 4.11 -22.87
C TYR A 62 -36.21 2.89 -23.76
N GLN A 63 -35.45 2.81 -24.85
CA GLN A 63 -34.87 1.52 -25.17
C GLN A 63 -33.72 1.37 -24.19
N GLU A 64 -33.89 0.54 -23.16
CA GLU A 64 -32.74 0.00 -22.44
C GLU A 64 -31.78 -0.50 -23.53
N PRO A 65 -30.54 0.02 -23.58
CA PRO A 65 -29.52 -0.74 -24.24
C PRO A 65 -29.52 -2.07 -23.49
N SER A 66 -29.85 -3.15 -24.19
CA SER A 66 -29.36 -4.46 -23.82
C SER A 66 -27.84 -4.39 -23.96
N GLU A 67 -27.19 -3.63 -23.08
CA GLU A 67 -25.88 -4.00 -22.62
C GLU A 67 -26.12 -5.42 -22.15
N GLU A 68 -25.56 -6.37 -22.87
CA GLU A 68 -25.10 -7.57 -22.26
C GLU A 68 -24.37 -7.11 -21.00
N TYR A 69 -25.10 -7.09 -19.87
CA TYR A 69 -24.52 -7.06 -18.55
C TYR A 69 -23.79 -8.39 -18.52
N SER A 70 -22.59 -8.36 -19.09
CA SER A 70 -21.53 -9.30 -18.91
C SER A 70 -21.30 -9.27 -17.43
N SER A 71 -22.15 -10.02 -16.74
CA SER A 71 -22.01 -10.41 -15.36
C SER A 71 -20.55 -10.79 -15.27
N PRO A 72 -19.71 -10.08 -14.49
CA PRO A 72 -18.30 -10.42 -14.39
C PRO A 72 -18.28 -11.86 -13.92
N SER A 73 -17.94 -12.74 -14.87
CA SER A 73 -18.04 -14.18 -14.72
C SER A 73 -17.27 -14.56 -13.47
N SER A 74 -18.02 -15.07 -12.50
CA SER A 74 -17.55 -15.58 -11.23
C SER A 74 -16.21 -16.32 -11.33
N THR A 75 -15.29 -15.88 -10.47
CA THR A 75 -14.29 -16.72 -9.80
C THR A 75 -13.11 -17.21 -10.61
N ASN A 76 -12.38 -16.29 -11.25
CA ASN A 76 -10.93 -16.48 -11.20
C ASN A 76 -10.48 -16.07 -9.79
N ASN A 77 -10.57 -17.00 -8.84
CA ASN A 77 -10.11 -16.82 -7.47
C ASN A 77 -8.59 -16.60 -7.50
N HIS A 78 -8.19 -15.34 -7.73
CA HIS A 78 -6.81 -14.95 -7.96
C HIS A 78 -6.01 -15.23 -6.69
N CYS A 79 -5.36 -16.39 -6.70
CA CYS A 79 -4.54 -16.91 -5.63
C CYS A 79 -3.07 -16.69 -6.00
N ARG A 80 -2.35 -15.91 -5.20
CA ARG A 80 -0.92 -15.68 -5.41
C ARG A 80 -0.18 -15.65 -4.08
N ILE A 81 0.98 -16.29 -4.04
CA ILE A 81 1.88 -16.23 -2.89
C ILE A 81 2.88 -15.11 -3.16
N ILE A 82 2.99 -14.17 -2.23
CA ILE A 82 3.89 -13.02 -2.32
C ILE A 82 4.94 -13.07 -1.21
N SER A 83 6.12 -12.53 -1.49
CA SER A 83 7.20 -12.43 -0.53
C SER A 83 6.95 -11.29 0.47
N ALA A 84 7.08 -11.61 1.76
CA ALA A 84 6.90 -10.68 2.86
C ALA A 84 8.23 -10.33 3.54
N TYR A 85 8.17 -9.57 4.63
CA TYR A 85 9.36 -9.17 5.39
C TYR A 85 10.03 -10.39 6.07
N ARG A 86 11.37 -10.37 6.12
CA ARG A 86 12.23 -11.39 6.76
C ARG A 86 12.08 -12.83 6.21
N GLY A 87 11.72 -13.00 4.94
CA GLY A 87 11.61 -14.34 4.33
C GLY A 87 10.31 -15.07 4.65
N ASN A 88 9.36 -14.39 5.29
CA ASN A 88 7.99 -14.87 5.37
C ASN A 88 7.30 -14.72 4.02
N VAL A 89 6.19 -15.45 3.83
CA VAL A 89 5.32 -15.34 2.67
C VAL A 89 3.90 -15.01 3.11
N LYS A 90 3.18 -14.27 2.27
CA LYS A 90 1.74 -14.04 2.42
C LYS A 90 1.02 -14.69 1.24
N LEU A 91 -0.21 -15.11 1.48
CA LEU A 91 -1.12 -15.55 0.45
C LEU A 91 -2.13 -14.42 0.19
N VAL A 92 -2.26 -14.01 -1.07
CA VAL A 92 -3.36 -13.16 -1.54
C VAL A 92 -4.43 -14.08 -2.10
N PHE A 93 -5.65 -13.97 -1.58
CA PHE A 93 -6.79 -14.73 -2.06
C PHE A 93 -8.03 -13.84 -2.06
N GLY A 94 -8.52 -13.50 -3.25
CA GLY A 94 -9.52 -12.45 -3.40
C GLY A 94 -9.00 -11.11 -2.87
N PRO A 95 -9.81 -10.32 -2.15
CA PRO A 95 -9.42 -9.02 -1.61
C PRO A 95 -8.76 -9.11 -0.21
N HIS A 96 -8.40 -10.31 0.25
CA HIS A 96 -7.86 -10.55 1.59
C HIS A 96 -6.43 -11.11 1.55
N LEU A 97 -5.69 -10.78 2.62
CA LEU A 97 -4.34 -11.29 2.86
C LEU A 97 -4.36 -12.34 3.97
N PHE A 98 -3.53 -13.35 3.76
CA PHE A 98 -3.35 -14.45 4.70
C PHE A 98 -1.87 -14.65 5.03
N THR A 99 -1.62 -15.07 6.26
CA THR A 99 -0.30 -15.46 6.76
C THR A 99 -0.21 -16.97 6.90
N LYS A 100 0.99 -17.52 6.72
CA LYS A 100 1.22 -18.96 6.90
C LYS A 100 0.97 -19.33 8.36
N ASP A 101 0.05 -20.27 8.59
CA ASP A 101 -0.25 -20.81 9.92
C ASP A 101 0.59 -22.06 10.19
N LYS A 102 0.43 -23.07 9.33
CA LYS A 102 1.14 -24.35 9.45
C LYS A 102 1.25 -25.04 8.10
N GLN A 103 2.20 -25.95 7.98
CA GLN A 103 2.39 -26.80 6.80
C GLN A 103 2.33 -28.27 7.22
N LYS A 104 1.55 -29.08 6.49
CA LYS A 104 1.44 -30.53 6.70
C LYS A 104 1.59 -31.23 5.36
N LYS A 105 2.63 -32.05 5.20
CA LYS A 105 2.96 -32.69 3.91
C LYS A 105 3.03 -31.62 2.80
N GLU A 106 2.19 -31.73 1.78
CA GLU A 106 2.07 -30.79 0.66
C GLU A 106 1.05 -29.67 0.89
N GLN A 107 0.28 -29.73 1.98
CA GLN A 107 -0.73 -28.74 2.32
C GLN A 107 -0.14 -27.60 3.15
N VAL A 108 -0.39 -26.37 2.73
CA VAL A 108 -0.12 -25.16 3.52
C VAL A 108 -1.44 -24.57 3.97
N TYR A 109 -1.58 -24.41 5.28
CA TYR A 109 -2.72 -23.74 5.91
C TYR A 109 -2.37 -22.29 6.15
N TRP A 110 -3.30 -21.43 5.75
CA TRP A 110 -3.19 -19.99 5.84
C TRP A 110 -4.31 -19.45 6.72
N LYS A 111 -4.00 -18.46 7.55
CA LYS A 111 -4.97 -17.75 8.39
C LYS A 111 -5.05 -16.30 7.95
N CYS A 112 -6.23 -15.70 8.08
CA CYS A 112 -6.40 -14.28 7.77
C CYS A 112 -5.37 -13.43 8.54
N MET A 113 -4.93 -12.33 7.93
CA MET A 113 -3.98 -11.40 8.56
C MET A 113 -4.61 -10.63 9.73
N ASN A 114 -5.93 -10.41 9.72
CA ASN A 114 -6.65 -9.85 10.86
C ASN A 114 -6.73 -10.90 11.98
N ARG A 115 -6.26 -10.53 13.18
CA ARG A 115 -6.13 -11.44 14.33
C ARG A 115 -7.47 -11.92 14.87
N ASP A 116 -8.49 -11.08 14.77
CA ASP A 116 -9.84 -11.39 15.24
C ASP A 116 -10.63 -12.19 14.19
N CYS A 117 -10.06 -12.41 13.01
CA CYS A 117 -10.68 -13.15 11.94
C CYS A 117 -10.31 -14.63 11.97
N SER A 118 -11.33 -15.50 11.96
CA SER A 118 -11.15 -16.96 11.98
C SER A 118 -10.99 -17.59 10.60
N SER A 119 -11.08 -16.80 9.52
CA SER A 119 -11.04 -17.30 8.14
C SER A 119 -9.70 -17.95 7.82
N ARG A 120 -9.78 -19.13 7.18
CA ARG A 120 -8.63 -19.96 6.83
C ARG A 120 -8.77 -20.47 5.40
N VAL A 121 -7.63 -20.61 4.74
CA VAL A 121 -7.50 -21.12 3.37
C VAL A 121 -6.44 -22.22 3.36
N CYS A 122 -6.62 -23.24 2.52
CA CYS A 122 -5.63 -24.30 2.34
C CYS A 122 -5.17 -24.36 0.88
N THR A 123 -3.86 -24.41 0.68
CA THR A 123 -3.25 -24.57 -0.65
C THR A 123 -2.44 -25.85 -0.75
N ILE A 124 -2.44 -26.50 -1.92
CA ILE A 124 -1.51 -27.58 -2.30
C ILE A 124 -0.76 -27.12 -3.55
N ASN A 125 0.57 -27.17 -3.54
CA ASN A 125 1.41 -26.80 -4.69
C ASN A 125 1.06 -25.40 -5.27
N GLY A 126 0.70 -24.45 -4.40
CA GLY A 126 0.30 -23.09 -4.80
C GLY A 126 -1.16 -22.90 -5.21
N ASN A 127 -1.92 -23.99 -5.38
CA ASN A 127 -3.33 -23.95 -5.76
C ASN A 127 -4.24 -24.06 -4.53
N VAL A 128 -5.32 -23.28 -4.48
CA VAL A 128 -6.30 -23.35 -3.38
C VAL A 128 -7.16 -24.58 -3.54
N ILE A 129 -7.11 -25.46 -2.54
CA ILE A 129 -7.89 -26.71 -2.51
C ILE A 129 -9.13 -26.60 -1.63
N LYS A 130 -9.09 -25.73 -0.62
CA LYS A 130 -10.22 -25.38 0.24
C LYS A 130 -10.17 -23.88 0.42
N GLY A 131 -11.20 -23.21 -0.06
CA GLY A 131 -11.39 -21.77 0.12
C GLY A 131 -11.66 -21.42 1.59
N HIS A 132 -12.32 -20.29 1.81
CA HIS A 132 -12.66 -19.82 3.15
C HIS A 132 -13.42 -20.88 3.95
N ASN A 133 -12.77 -21.49 4.95
CA ASN A 133 -13.45 -22.40 5.88
C ASN A 133 -14.50 -21.68 6.74
N SER A 134 -14.36 -20.36 6.93
CA SER A 134 -15.33 -19.48 7.59
C SER A 134 -15.36 -18.11 6.91
N PRO A 135 -16.53 -17.43 6.90
CA PRO A 135 -16.65 -16.08 6.35
C PRO A 135 -15.78 -15.10 7.14
N HIS A 136 -15.35 -14.03 6.48
CA HIS A 136 -14.67 -12.94 7.15
C HIS A 136 -15.65 -12.15 8.03
N ASN A 137 -15.17 -11.71 9.18
CA ASN A 137 -15.89 -10.85 10.13
C ASN A 137 -15.46 -9.38 10.03
N HIS A 138 -14.74 -9.03 8.98
CA HIS A 138 -14.32 -7.67 8.70
C HIS A 138 -14.38 -7.44 7.18
N PRO A 139 -14.59 -6.19 6.75
CA PRO A 139 -14.50 -5.87 5.34
C PRO A 139 -13.05 -5.99 4.85
N PRO A 140 -12.83 -6.17 3.54
CA PRO A 140 -11.52 -6.01 2.94
C PRO A 140 -11.03 -4.57 3.07
N VAL A 141 -9.72 -4.40 3.25
CA VAL A 141 -9.10 -3.07 3.22
C VAL A 141 -8.78 -2.76 1.75
N HIS A 142 -9.48 -1.78 1.18
CA HIS A 142 -9.33 -1.42 -0.22
C HIS A 142 -7.88 -1.01 -0.56
N GLY A 143 -7.31 -1.58 -1.62
CA GLY A 143 -5.94 -1.30 -2.08
C GLY A 143 -4.84 -2.06 -1.34
N GLN A 144 -5.14 -2.74 -0.22
CA GLN A 144 -4.11 -3.39 0.58
C GLN A 144 -3.44 -4.55 -0.15
N THR A 145 -4.22 -5.38 -0.84
CA THR A 145 -3.71 -6.51 -1.61
C THR A 145 -2.83 -6.05 -2.77
N GLU A 146 -3.21 -4.96 -3.42
CA GLU A 146 -2.50 -4.37 -4.55
C GLU A 146 -1.16 -3.81 -4.11
N VAL A 147 -1.15 -3.00 -3.05
CA VAL A 147 0.08 -2.44 -2.48
C VAL A 147 1.06 -3.53 -2.03
N ASP A 148 0.58 -4.55 -1.31
CA ASP A 148 1.45 -5.65 -0.85
C ASP A 148 2.09 -6.41 -2.03
N VAL A 149 1.37 -6.56 -3.14
CA VAL A 149 1.89 -7.19 -4.36
C VAL A 149 2.91 -6.32 -5.06
N MET A 150 2.62 -5.03 -5.21
CA MET A 150 3.57 -4.07 -5.79
C MET A 150 4.86 -4.02 -4.96
N LEU A 151 4.74 -4.02 -3.62
CA LEU A 151 5.88 -4.10 -2.72
C LEU A 151 6.66 -5.40 -2.86
N SER A 152 5.98 -6.53 -3.08
CA SER A 152 6.64 -7.82 -3.31
C SER A 152 7.42 -7.82 -4.62
N ALA A 153 6.81 -7.33 -5.71
CA ALA A 153 7.47 -7.19 -7.02
C ALA A 153 8.66 -6.24 -6.97
N MET A 154 8.53 -5.12 -6.24
CA MET A 154 9.62 -4.16 -6.02
C MET A 154 10.79 -4.80 -5.27
N LYS A 155 10.53 -5.61 -4.23
CA LYS A 155 11.58 -6.34 -3.50
C LYS A 155 12.26 -7.36 -4.41
N GLU A 156 11.50 -8.08 -5.21
CA GLU A 156 12.03 -9.03 -6.18
C GLU A 156 12.95 -8.34 -7.19
N ARG A 157 12.49 -7.24 -7.80
CA ARG A 157 13.30 -6.41 -8.71
C ARG A 157 14.60 -5.95 -8.05
N ALA A 158 14.55 -5.49 -6.80
CA ALA A 158 15.75 -5.05 -6.09
C ALA A 158 16.74 -6.19 -5.78
N ALA A 159 16.26 -7.43 -5.68
CA ALA A 159 17.07 -8.62 -5.46
C ALA A 159 17.71 -9.15 -6.75
N THR A 160 17.09 -8.94 -7.90
CA THR A 160 17.50 -9.52 -9.19
C THR A 160 18.21 -8.55 -10.12
N THR A 161 17.96 -7.24 -9.98
CA THR A 161 18.49 -6.22 -10.90
C THR A 161 19.59 -5.36 -10.27
N ALA A 162 20.47 -4.83 -11.11
CA ALA A 162 21.54 -3.90 -10.75
C ALA A 162 21.10 -2.41 -10.73
N GLU A 163 19.82 -2.11 -10.98
CA GLU A 163 19.31 -0.74 -11.03
C GLU A 163 19.57 0.04 -9.72
N PRO A 164 19.78 1.36 -9.77
CA PRO A 164 19.85 2.18 -8.56
C PRO A 164 18.56 2.06 -7.74
N ILE A 165 18.67 1.94 -6.41
CA ILE A 165 17.50 1.81 -5.53
C ILE A 165 16.56 3.02 -5.65
N SER A 166 17.09 4.21 -5.84
CA SER A 166 16.30 5.42 -6.10
C SER A 166 15.39 5.26 -7.32
N HIS A 167 15.88 4.65 -8.40
CA HIS A 167 15.11 4.40 -9.61
C HIS A 167 13.95 3.43 -9.32
N ILE A 168 14.24 2.31 -8.66
CA ILE A 168 13.22 1.32 -8.28
C ILE A 168 12.12 1.96 -7.42
N VAL A 169 12.51 2.78 -6.45
CA VAL A 169 11.58 3.48 -5.55
C VAL A 169 10.73 4.49 -6.31
N ASN A 170 11.32 5.33 -7.15
CA ASN A 170 10.59 6.34 -7.91
C ASN A 170 9.56 5.69 -8.86
N THR A 171 9.95 4.61 -9.54
CA THR A 171 9.04 3.83 -10.40
C THR A 171 7.89 3.22 -9.60
N PHE A 172 8.16 2.70 -8.40
CA PHE A 172 7.12 2.19 -7.51
C PHE A 172 6.11 3.27 -7.11
N PHE A 173 6.58 4.42 -6.61
CA PHE A 173 5.69 5.51 -6.18
C PHE A 173 4.92 6.14 -7.34
N ALA A 174 5.46 6.14 -8.56
CA ALA A 174 4.75 6.58 -9.76
C ALA A 174 3.61 5.64 -10.18
N GLN A 175 3.66 4.36 -9.79
CA GLN A 175 2.63 3.36 -10.12
C GLN A 175 1.55 3.23 -9.04
N VAL A 176 1.81 3.72 -7.82
CA VAL A 176 0.86 3.63 -6.71
C VAL A 176 -0.26 4.63 -6.94
N GLU A 177 -1.51 4.15 -6.88
CA GLU A 177 -2.68 5.02 -6.91
C GLU A 177 -2.71 5.93 -5.66
N VAL A 178 -3.04 7.21 -5.85
CA VAL A 178 -3.04 8.22 -4.78
C VAL A 178 -3.92 7.81 -3.60
N GLY A 179 -5.05 7.14 -3.88
CA GLY A 179 -5.95 6.61 -2.86
C GLY A 179 -5.31 5.61 -1.90
N TRP A 180 -4.22 4.95 -2.30
CA TRP A 180 -3.52 3.94 -1.50
C TRP A 180 -2.28 4.48 -0.79
N ALA A 181 -1.98 5.77 -0.90
CA ALA A 181 -0.78 6.38 -0.31
C ALA A 181 -0.67 6.11 1.21
N HIS A 182 -1.80 6.04 1.91
CA HIS A 182 -1.88 5.75 3.35
C HIS A 182 -1.48 4.31 3.73
N LEU A 183 -1.46 3.37 2.78
CA LEU A 183 -1.05 1.98 2.97
C LEU A 183 0.43 1.75 2.66
N VAL A 184 1.06 2.70 1.97
CA VAL A 184 2.43 2.58 1.51
C VAL A 184 3.40 3.03 2.63
N PRO A 185 4.46 2.25 2.92
CA PRO A 185 5.47 2.66 3.88
C PRO A 185 6.21 3.93 3.43
N THR A 186 6.82 4.63 4.37
CA THR A 186 7.62 5.82 4.03
C THR A 186 8.76 5.49 3.07
N VAL A 187 9.14 6.47 2.24
CA VAL A 187 10.22 6.34 1.24
C VAL A 187 11.50 5.78 1.87
N ASP A 188 11.88 6.26 3.05
CA ASP A 188 13.07 5.79 3.76
C ASP A 188 12.92 4.35 4.26
N ALA A 189 11.74 3.96 4.75
CA ALA A 189 11.49 2.57 5.14
C ALA A 189 11.59 1.63 3.93
N VAL A 190 11.09 2.06 2.77
CA VAL A 190 11.22 1.33 1.50
C VAL A 190 12.69 1.21 1.12
N LYS A 191 13.44 2.32 1.03
CA LYS A 191 14.88 2.32 0.69
C LYS A 191 15.67 1.37 1.60
N ARG A 192 15.52 1.50 2.92
CA ARG A 192 16.18 0.62 3.91
C ARG A 192 15.83 -0.85 3.69
N THR A 193 14.58 -1.14 3.35
CA THR A 193 14.14 -2.51 3.04
C THR A 193 14.83 -3.03 1.78
N LEU A 194 14.89 -2.24 0.70
CA LEU A 194 15.50 -2.65 -0.56
C LEU A 194 17.01 -2.85 -0.44
N HIS A 195 17.72 -1.98 0.30
CA HIS A 195 19.14 -2.18 0.61
C HIS A 195 19.38 -3.54 1.30
N ARG A 196 18.59 -3.86 2.33
CA ARG A 196 18.69 -5.16 3.03
C ARG A 196 18.39 -6.34 2.13
N VAL A 197 17.39 -6.23 1.26
CA VAL A 197 17.04 -7.27 0.29
C VAL A 197 18.20 -7.51 -0.67
N ARG A 198 18.79 -6.46 -1.23
CA ARG A 198 19.92 -6.54 -2.15
C ARG A 198 21.17 -7.12 -1.49
N GLN A 199 21.49 -6.66 -0.27
CA GLN A 199 22.61 -7.22 0.50
C GLN A 199 22.45 -8.72 0.72
N ARG A 200 21.24 -9.20 1.05
CA ARG A 200 20.97 -10.63 1.23
C ARG A 200 21.08 -11.42 -0.08
N ALA A 201 20.62 -10.85 -1.19
CA ALA A 201 20.71 -11.49 -2.50
C ALA A 201 22.18 -11.62 -2.96
N CYS A 202 22.96 -10.54 -2.85
CA CYS A 202 24.39 -10.54 -3.15
C CYS A 202 25.16 -11.54 -2.25
N VAL A 203 24.85 -11.56 -0.95
CA VAL A 203 25.44 -12.56 -0.03
C VAL A 203 25.12 -14.00 -0.44
N ARG A 204 23.92 -14.26 -0.98
CA ARG A 204 23.54 -15.59 -1.50
C ARG A 204 24.31 -15.94 -2.77
N GLU A 205 24.48 -14.99 -3.67
CA GLU A 205 25.25 -15.18 -4.91
C GLU A 205 26.72 -15.51 -4.64
N LEU A 206 27.30 -14.89 -3.60
CA LEU A 206 28.68 -15.16 -3.18
C LEU A 206 28.82 -16.41 -2.31
N ALA A 207 27.73 -17.13 -1.99
CA ALA A 207 27.78 -18.30 -1.14
C ALA A 207 28.77 -19.40 -1.60
N PRO A 208 28.90 -19.71 -2.91
CA PRO A 208 29.90 -20.67 -3.40
C PRO A 208 31.34 -20.23 -3.17
N PHE A 209 31.60 -18.94 -3.00
CA PHE A 209 32.93 -18.36 -2.81
C PHE A 209 33.26 -18.10 -1.32
N ARG A 210 32.46 -18.66 -0.40
CA ARG A 210 32.71 -18.55 1.05
C ARG A 210 33.67 -19.61 1.58
N SER A 211 33.96 -20.63 0.79
CA SER A 211 34.87 -21.72 1.10
C SER A 211 35.99 -21.79 0.07
N THR A 212 37.15 -22.30 0.49
CA THR A 212 38.24 -22.65 -0.40
C THR A 212 37.83 -23.82 -1.30
N VAL A 213 38.64 -24.12 -2.32
CA VAL A 213 38.49 -25.32 -3.16
C VAL A 213 38.53 -26.63 -2.37
N SER A 214 39.06 -26.62 -1.15
CA SER A 214 39.13 -27.74 -0.21
C SER A 214 37.87 -27.89 0.65
N GLY A 215 36.96 -26.90 0.64
CA GLY A 215 35.78 -26.84 1.51
C GLY A 215 36.00 -26.15 2.85
N ASP A 216 37.22 -25.70 3.15
CA ASP A 216 37.51 -24.96 4.38
C ASP A 216 36.97 -23.53 4.29
N PRO A 217 36.47 -22.94 5.40
CA PRO A 217 36.16 -21.51 5.41
C PRO A 217 37.42 -20.71 5.06
N PHE A 218 37.28 -19.64 4.27
CA PHE A 218 38.40 -18.71 4.08
C PHE A 218 38.89 -18.24 5.45
N LEU A 219 40.19 -18.43 5.71
CA LEU A 219 40.88 -17.92 6.90
C LEU A 219 40.52 -16.44 7.08
N ARG A 220 39.77 -16.12 8.12
CA ARG A 220 39.80 -14.78 8.70
C ARG A 220 41.12 -14.70 9.42
N TYR A 221 42.05 -13.91 8.89
CA TYR A 221 43.25 -13.57 9.62
C TYR A 221 42.81 -12.69 10.79
N GLU A 222 42.74 -13.25 12.00
CA GLU A 222 42.71 -12.46 13.24
C GLU A 222 44.13 -11.98 13.48
N GLU A 223 44.55 -10.94 12.75
CA GLU A 223 45.68 -10.14 13.20
C GLU A 223 45.16 -9.25 14.33
N GLU A 224 45.64 -9.50 15.54
CA GLU A 224 45.44 -8.65 16.70
C GLU A 224 45.72 -7.19 16.32
N GLY A 225 44.66 -6.38 16.13
CA GLY A 225 44.79 -4.92 16.09
C GLY A 225 44.13 -4.15 14.95
N MET A 226 43.48 -4.77 13.96
CA MET A 226 42.73 -4.00 12.95
C MET A 226 41.31 -4.51 12.73
N VAL A 227 40.36 -3.88 13.43
CA VAL A 227 38.93 -3.99 13.13
C VAL A 227 38.62 -2.96 12.04
N ILE A 228 38.41 -3.41 10.80
CA ILE A 228 37.81 -2.58 9.75
C ILE A 228 36.31 -2.86 9.74
N PHE A 229 35.51 -1.82 10.00
CA PHE A 229 34.04 -1.85 10.01
C PHE A 229 33.43 -1.89 8.61
#